data_AF-A0A7G6XM79-F1
#
_entry.id   AF-A0A7G6XM79-F1
#
_cell.length_a   1.000
_cell.length_b   1.000
_cell.length_c   1.000
_cell.angle_alpha   90.00
_cell.angle_beta   90.00
_cell.angle_gamma   90.00
#
_symmetry.space_group_name_H-M   'P 1'
#
loop_
_entity.id
_entity.type
_entity.pdbx_description
1 polymer ?
#
loop_
_entity_poly.entity_id
_entity_poly.type
_entity_poly.pdbx_seq_one_letter_code
_entity_poly.pdbx_strand_id
1 'polypeptide(L)'
;MGKARRIIGMAAATALAGALPVLVASPAQATSGDCQNYLRNLGYTVGNGVVGACDLGEGGFVGEQGCFARLLQLGVKYDDTREACYQAARR
;
A
#
# COMPACT_ATOMS: atom_id res chain seq x y z
N MET A 1 -10.19 17.86 17.02
CA MET A 1 -10.85 18.38 15.81
C MET A 1 -10.20 17.69 14.62
N GLY A 2 -10.82 17.00 13.67
CA GLY A 2 -11.93 16.02 13.70
C GLY A 2 -11.44 14.80 12.88
N LYS A 3 -12.14 13.68 12.73
CA LYS A 3 -13.49 13.28 13.07
C LYS A 3 -13.44 11.75 13.03
N ALA A 4 -13.27 11.12 14.19
CA ALA A 4 -13.51 9.70 14.30
C ALA A 4 -14.97 9.46 13.90
N ARG A 5 -15.19 8.71 12.81
CA ARG A 5 -16.51 8.17 12.52
C ARG A 5 -16.34 6.80 11.88
N ARG A 6 -16.12 5.80 12.74
CA ARG A 6 -16.55 4.42 12.47
C ARG A 6 -18.05 4.50 12.19
N ILE A 7 -18.45 4.26 10.95
CA ILE A 7 -19.85 3.99 10.61
C ILE A 7 -19.94 2.49 10.38
N ILE A 8 -20.52 1.82 11.37
CA ILE A 8 -21.15 0.51 11.22
C ILE A 8 -22.52 0.78 10.58
N GLY A 9 -22.87 0.03 9.53
CA GLY A 9 -24.20 0.03 8.91
C GLY A 9 -24.09 -0.04 7.38
N MET A 10 -24.80 -0.89 6.65
CA MET A 10 -25.94 -1.76 6.95
C MET A 10 -25.90 -2.95 5.98
N ALA A 11 -26.24 -4.14 6.48
CA ALA A 11 -26.61 -5.26 5.63
C ALA A 11 -27.97 -4.94 4.97
N ALA A 12 -28.00 -4.92 3.64
CA ALA A 12 -29.22 -5.07 2.85
C ALA A 12 -28.83 -5.63 1.47
N ALA A 13 -28.84 -6.96 1.36
CA ALA A 13 -28.69 -7.65 0.09
C ALA A 13 -29.98 -7.43 -0.74
N THR A 14 -29.88 -6.64 -1.80
CA THR A 14 -30.88 -6.58 -2.87
C THR A 14 -30.22 -7.10 -4.13
N ALA A 15 -30.49 -8.36 -4.48
CA ALA A 15 -30.07 -8.96 -5.72
C ALA A 15 -30.91 -8.38 -6.87
N LEU A 16 -30.33 -7.45 -7.62
CA LEU A 16 -30.80 -7.10 -8.96
C LEU A 16 -29.78 -7.66 -9.95
N ALA A 17 -30.23 -8.67 -10.70
CA ALA A 17 -29.51 -9.26 -11.80
C ALA A 17 -29.31 -8.20 -12.91
N GLY A 18 -28.14 -7.58 -12.91
CA GLY A 18 -27.61 -6.78 -14.00
C GLY A 18 -26.11 -6.97 -13.96
N ALA A 19 -25.49 -7.34 -15.09
CA ALA A 19 -24.06 -7.52 -15.20
C ALA A 19 -23.35 -6.20 -14.85
N LEU A 20 -23.03 -6.01 -13.58
CA LEU A 20 -22.18 -4.93 -13.12
C LEU A 20 -20.78 -5.22 -13.67
N PRO A 21 -20.08 -4.21 -14.22
CA PRO A 21 -18.66 -4.38 -14.50
C PRO A 21 -18.06 -4.82 -13.17
N VAL A 22 -17.46 -6.02 -13.15
CA VAL A 22 -16.61 -6.43 -12.07
C VAL A 22 -15.49 -5.40 -12.09
N LEU A 23 -15.65 -4.34 -11.31
CA LEU A 23 -14.58 -3.48 -10.90
C LEU A 23 -13.70 -4.41 -10.07
N VAL A 24 -12.84 -5.14 -10.77
CA VAL A 24 -11.68 -5.78 -10.19
C VAL A 24 -10.90 -4.60 -9.64
N ALA A 25 -11.18 -4.24 -8.39
CA ALA A 25 -10.24 -3.50 -7.59
C ALA A 25 -9.03 -4.43 -7.50
N SER A 26 -8.14 -4.32 -8.49
CA SER A 26 -6.89 -5.06 -8.50
C SER A 26 -6.21 -4.74 -7.17
N PRO A 27 -5.86 -5.73 -6.34
CA PRO A 27 -5.25 -5.49 -5.05
C PRO A 27 -3.87 -4.82 -5.14
N ALA A 28 -3.36 -4.58 -6.35
CA ALA A 28 -2.02 -4.09 -6.69
C ALA A 28 -1.64 -2.67 -6.20
N GLN A 29 -2.52 -2.00 -5.44
CA GLN A 29 -2.37 -0.59 -5.07
C GLN A 29 -2.60 -0.32 -3.58
N ALA A 30 -3.14 -1.30 -2.84
CA ALA A 30 -3.41 -1.10 -1.41
C ALA A 30 -2.11 -1.16 -0.61
N THR A 31 -1.25 -2.14 -0.89
CA THR A 31 -0.06 -2.40 -0.06
C THR A 31 1.14 -1.54 -0.47
N SER A 32 1.29 -1.21 -1.75
CA SER A 32 2.21 -0.17 -2.23
C SER A 32 1.80 1.22 -1.73
N GLY A 33 0.49 1.47 -1.58
CA GLY A 33 -0.05 2.67 -0.96
C GLY A 33 0.32 2.81 0.52
N ASP A 34 0.30 1.71 1.28
CA ASP A 34 0.69 1.69 2.69
C ASP A 34 2.18 1.97 2.89
N CYS A 35 3.05 1.41 2.04
CA CYS A 35 4.48 1.73 2.02
C CYS A 35 4.74 3.22 1.75
N GLN A 36 4.07 3.79 0.74
CA GLN A 36 4.18 5.21 0.43
C GLN A 36 3.67 6.09 1.58
N ASN A 37 2.54 5.73 2.18
CA ASN A 37 1.95 6.47 3.30
C ASN A 37 2.85 6.43 4.53
N TYR A 38 3.43 5.27 4.84
CA TYR A 38 4.39 5.12 5.94
C TYR A 38 5.59 6.05 5.76
N LEU A 39 6.23 6.03 4.59
CA LEU A 39 7.38 6.88 4.30
C LEU A 39 7.01 8.37 4.31
N ARG A 40 5.84 8.73 3.76
CA ARG A 40 5.34 10.11 3.81
C ARG A 40 5.13 10.58 5.26
N ASN A 41 4.59 9.72 6.11
CA ASN A 41 4.33 10.05 7.51
C ASN A 41 5.62 10.21 8.33
N LEU A 42 6.70 9.55 7.92
CA LEU A 42 8.05 9.75 8.48
C LEU A 42 8.76 11.01 7.94
N GLY A 43 8.17 11.69 6.96
CA GLY A 43 8.73 12.91 6.36
C GLY A 43 9.58 12.67 5.11
N TYR A 44 9.58 11.46 4.55
CA TYR A 44 10.25 11.20 3.27
C TYR A 44 9.47 11.80 2.10
N THR A 45 10.20 12.27 1.09
CA THR A 45 9.59 12.69 -0.18
C THR A 45 9.26 11.46 -1.01
N VAL A 46 7.96 11.17 -1.16
CA VAL A 46 7.47 10.09 -2.01
C VAL A 46 7.43 10.57 -3.46
N GLY A 47 8.53 10.35 -4.18
CA GLY A 47 8.60 10.53 -5.64
C GLY A 47 8.51 9.22 -6.40
N ASN A 48 8.59 9.27 -7.73
CA ASN A 48 8.47 8.09 -8.60
C ASN A 48 9.40 6.92 -8.22
N GLY A 49 10.59 7.21 -7.70
CA GLY A 49 11.51 6.18 -7.21
C GLY A 49 10.96 5.40 -6.01
N VAL A 50 10.36 6.10 -5.05
CA VAL A 50 9.73 5.48 -3.86
C VAL A 50 8.49 4.70 -4.28
N VAL A 51 7.68 5.25 -5.18
CA VAL A 51 6.50 4.56 -5.73
C VAL A 51 6.91 3.23 -6.37
N GLY A 52 7.87 3.27 -7.31
CA GLY A 52 8.35 2.05 -7.96
C GLY A 52 9.01 1.05 -7.01
N ALA A 53 9.66 1.52 -5.94
CA ALA A 53 10.19 0.64 -4.91
C ALA A 53 9.09 -0.04 -4.09
N CYS A 54 8.06 0.71 -3.68
CA CYS A 54 6.91 0.17 -2.96
C CYS A 54 6.09 -0.82 -3.83
N ASP A 55 5.99 -0.58 -5.14
CA ASP A 55 5.34 -1.51 -6.09
C ASP A 55 6.07 -2.86 -6.20
N LEU A 56 7.40 -2.89 -5.99
CA LEU A 56 8.13 -4.17 -5.93
C LEU A 56 7.70 -5.00 -4.72
N GLY A 57 7.40 -4.36 -3.57
CA GLY A 57 7.02 -5.03 -2.32
C GLY A 57 5.76 -5.92 -2.44
N GLU A 58 4.90 -5.63 -3.41
CA GLU A 58 3.69 -6.40 -3.75
C GLU A 58 4.01 -7.85 -4.19
N GLY A 59 5.25 -8.11 -4.62
CA GLY A 59 5.74 -9.40 -5.11
C GLY A 59 5.98 -10.46 -4.02
N GLY A 60 5.56 -10.23 -2.78
CA GLY A 60 5.84 -11.12 -1.64
C GLY A 60 7.32 -11.08 -1.24
N PHE A 61 7.87 -12.18 -0.73
CA PHE A 61 9.24 -12.21 -0.19
C PHE A 61 10.33 -11.72 -1.16
N VAL A 62 10.24 -12.10 -2.44
CA VAL A 62 11.20 -11.65 -3.48
C VAL A 62 10.99 -10.15 -3.78
N GLY A 63 9.74 -9.71 -3.80
CA GLY A 63 9.37 -8.32 -4.01
C GLY A 63 9.82 -7.40 -2.86
N GLU A 64 9.68 -7.87 -1.62
CA GLU A 64 10.14 -7.19 -0.41
C GLU A 64 11.64 -6.90 -0.46
N GLN A 65 12.45 -7.88 -0.90
CA GLN A 65 13.90 -7.68 -1.06
C GLN A 65 14.21 -6.62 -2.13
N GLY A 66 13.44 -6.59 -3.22
CA GLY A 66 13.55 -5.58 -4.27
C GLY A 66 13.17 -4.18 -3.77
N CYS A 67 12.07 -4.07 -3.03
CA CYS A 67 11.65 -2.85 -2.34
C CYS A 67 12.76 -2.36 -1.40
N PHE A 68 13.29 -3.28 -0.59
CA PHE A 68 14.29 -2.97 0.43
C PHE A 68 15.58 -2.40 -0.18
N ALA A 69 16.12 -3.10 -1.18
CA ALA A 69 17.32 -2.65 -1.88
C ALA A 69 17.12 -1.28 -2.55
N ARG A 70 15.92 -1.02 -3.08
CA ARG A 70 15.68 0.20 -3.83
C ARG A 70 15.42 1.42 -2.96
N LEU A 71 14.69 1.27 -1.86
CA LEU A 71 14.51 2.34 -0.88
C LEU A 71 15.83 2.71 -0.17
N LEU A 72 16.68 1.74 0.15
CA LEU A 72 18.02 2.02 0.67
C LEU A 72 18.86 2.85 -0.30
N GLN A 73 18.81 2.55 -1.60
CA GLN A 73 19.52 3.33 -2.62
C GLN A 73 18.96 4.73 -2.80
N LEU A 74 17.69 4.95 -2.46
CA LEU A 74 17.05 6.27 -2.43
C LEU A 74 17.38 7.06 -1.15
N GLY A 75 18.18 6.48 -0.24
CA GLY A 75 18.61 7.12 1.01
C GLY A 75 17.59 7.01 2.14
N VAL A 76 16.59 6.14 2.03
CA VAL A 76 15.71 5.80 3.15
C VAL A 76 16.51 5.01 4.18
N LYS A 77 16.31 5.29 5.46
CA LYS A 77 17.02 4.58 6.54
C LYS A 77 16.66 3.09 6.54
N TYR A 78 17.61 2.26 6.97
CA TYR A 78 17.44 0.81 7.01
C TYR A 78 16.17 0.36 7.73
N ASP A 79 15.92 0.85 8.95
CA ASP A 79 14.75 0.45 9.73
C ASP A 79 13.43 0.91 9.08
N ASP A 80 13.39 2.14 8.58
CA ASP A 80 12.21 2.69 7.88
C ASP A 80 11.93 1.93 6.59
N THR A 81 12.99 1.50 5.90
CA THR A 81 12.91 0.71 4.68
C THR A 81 12.33 -0.67 4.94
N ARG A 82 12.81 -1.35 6.00
CA ARG A 82 12.30 -2.67 6.41
C ARG A 82 10.82 -2.59 6.74
N GLU A 83 10.43 -1.61 7.56
CA GLU A 83 9.04 -1.46 7.97
C GLU A 83 8.15 -1.09 6.77
N ALA A 84 8.58 -0.16 5.90
CA ALA A 84 7.84 0.21 4.70
C ALA A 84 7.59 -0.98 3.77
N CYS A 85 8.63 -1.76 3.47
CA CYS A 85 8.53 -2.93 2.59
C CYS A 85 7.72 -4.07 3.23
N TYR A 86 7.80 -4.23 4.55
CA TYR A 86 6.96 -5.18 5.28
C TYR A 86 5.47 -4.80 5.19
N GLN A 87 5.13 -3.50 5.27
CA GLN A 87 3.76 -3.04 5.05
C GLN A 87 3.31 -3.29 3.59
N ALA A 88 4.20 -3.14 2.61
CA ALA A 88 3.91 -3.51 1.21
C ALA A 88 3.75 -5.01 0.99
N ALA A 89 4.39 -5.87 1.79
CA ALA A 89 4.31 -7.33 1.64
C ALA A 89 3.10 -7.94 2.36
N ARG A 90 2.40 -7.17 3.22
CA ARG A 90 1.21 -7.61 3.95
C ARG A 90 0.05 -7.81 2.97
N ARG A 91 -0.34 -9.07 2.78
CA ARG A 91 -1.55 -9.52 2.09
C ARG A 91 -2.55 -10.10 3.07
#